data_AF-A0A8J2LSZ7-F1
#
_entry.id   AF-A0A8J2LSZ7-F1
#
_cell.length_a   1.000
_cell.length_b   1.000
_cell.length_c   1.000
_cell.angle_alpha   90.00
_cell.angle_beta   90.00
_cell.angle_gamma   90.00
#
_symmetry.space_group_name_H-M   'P 1'
#
loop_
_entity.id
_entity.type
_entity.pdbx_description
1 polymer ?
#
loop_
_entity_poly.entity_id
_entity_poly.type
_entity_poly.pdbx_seq_one_letter_code
_entity_poly.pdbx_strand_id
1 'polypeptide(L)'
;MGIATSRGIIHDFSGSYSVSEDSMAFGWPTWYRQADPNTINGGVEAWDRAVFDASEEYKGHMHTLFCDNCYCHVALALNKMKYGDRQDYNCFRLAYMLMFKGRYVGFGGFIKQWLPFTIIILFILIIVVIAKD
;
A
#
# COMPACT_ATOMS: atom_id res chain seq x y z
N MET A 1 2.22 -0.04 -2.50
CA MET A 1 1.24 0.45 -1.50
C MET A 1 1.83 1.74 -1.00
N GLY A 2 1.11 2.83 -1.12
CA GLY A 2 1.56 4.10 -0.59
C GLY A 2 0.85 4.49 0.70
N ILE A 3 1.42 5.47 1.38
CA ILE A 3 0.78 6.19 2.51
C ILE A 3 0.69 7.67 2.15
N ALA A 4 -0.47 8.27 2.36
CA ALA A 4 -0.69 9.67 2.07
C ALA A 4 -0.32 10.55 3.27
N THR A 5 0.24 11.73 3.02
CA THR A 5 0.30 12.82 4.01
C THR A 5 -1.11 13.37 4.28
N SER A 6 -1.22 14.25 5.27
CA SER A 6 -2.44 14.98 5.61
C SER A 6 -2.98 15.85 4.47
N ARG A 7 -2.11 16.22 3.53
CA ARG A 7 -2.43 16.96 2.31
C ARG A 7 -2.86 16.07 1.15
N GLY A 8 -2.85 14.75 1.34
CA GLY A 8 -3.22 13.77 0.31
C GLY A 8 -2.09 13.38 -0.64
N ILE A 9 -0.85 13.85 -0.41
CA ILE A 9 0.32 13.48 -1.23
C ILE A 9 0.74 12.07 -0.87
N ILE A 10 0.73 11.14 -1.83
CA ILE A 10 1.00 9.72 -1.62
C ILE A 10 2.49 9.43 -1.77
N HIS A 11 3.10 8.88 -0.72
CA HIS A 11 4.47 8.37 -0.76
C HIS A 11 4.45 6.86 -1.03
N ASP A 12 5.11 6.40 -2.10
CA ASP A 12 5.20 4.99 -2.49
C ASP A 12 6.67 4.62 -2.72
N PHE A 13 7.18 3.68 -1.93
CA PHE A 13 8.49 3.07 -2.16
C PHE A 13 8.41 2.21 -3.43
N SER A 14 8.63 2.88 -4.56
CA SER A 14 8.35 2.42 -5.92
C SER A 14 9.47 1.55 -6.50
N GLY A 15 10.65 1.57 -5.89
CA GLY A 15 11.82 0.82 -6.32
C GLY A 15 13.01 1.07 -5.40
N SER A 16 14.11 0.35 -5.62
CA SER A 16 15.32 0.49 -4.80
C SER A 16 15.78 1.93 -4.74
N TYR A 17 16.05 2.41 -3.53
CA TYR A 17 16.55 3.76 -3.23
C TYR A 17 15.62 4.89 -3.70
N SER A 18 14.33 4.59 -3.94
CA SER A 18 13.39 5.54 -4.53
C SER A 18 12.03 5.46 -3.85
N VAL A 19 11.64 6.58 -3.23
CA VAL A 19 10.28 6.82 -2.77
C VAL A 19 9.68 7.91 -3.65
N SER A 20 8.65 7.56 -4.40
CA SER A 20 7.89 8.46 -5.27
C SER A 20 6.83 9.22 -4.48
N GLU A 21 6.54 10.45 -4.91
CA GLU A 21 5.47 11.30 -4.38
C GLU A 21 4.42 11.52 -5.47
N ASP A 22 3.15 11.18 -5.22
CA ASP A 22 2.02 11.28 -6.15
C ASP A 22 2.24 10.64 -7.54
N SER A 23 3.15 9.66 -7.60
CA SER A 23 3.50 8.94 -8.83
C SER A 23 3.78 7.47 -8.52
N MET A 24 2.73 6.76 -8.10
CA MET A 24 2.82 5.36 -7.68
C MET A 24 3.30 4.42 -8.79
N ALA A 25 4.11 3.41 -8.43
CA ALA A 25 4.74 2.49 -9.38
C ALA A 25 3.74 1.68 -10.23
N PHE A 26 2.59 1.34 -9.65
CA PHE A 26 1.57 0.49 -10.27
C PHE A 26 0.30 1.28 -10.64
N GLY A 27 0.44 2.59 -10.82
CA GLY A 27 -0.67 3.51 -11.12
C GLY A 27 -1.46 3.92 -9.88
N TRP A 28 -2.47 4.78 -10.09
CA TRP A 28 -3.28 5.34 -9.02
C TRP A 28 -4.06 4.28 -8.24
N PRO A 29 -4.19 4.43 -6.91
CA PRO A 29 -4.80 3.43 -6.06
C PRO A 29 -6.30 3.30 -6.35
N THR A 30 -6.75 2.06 -6.46
CA THR A 30 -8.15 1.66 -6.64
C THR A 30 -8.77 1.16 -5.33
N TRP A 31 -7.96 0.99 -4.29
CA TRP A 31 -8.29 0.43 -2.99
C TRP A 31 -7.50 1.18 -1.91
N TYR A 32 -8.18 1.66 -0.86
CA TYR A 32 -7.55 2.43 0.20
C TYR A 32 -8.07 2.02 1.58
N ARG A 33 -7.33 2.39 2.62
CA ARG A 33 -7.81 2.39 4.01
C ARG A 33 -7.61 3.79 4.56
N GLN A 34 -8.70 4.48 4.89
CA GLN A 34 -8.59 5.78 5.57
C GLN A 34 -8.04 5.56 6.97
N ALA A 35 -6.98 6.28 7.30
CA ALA A 35 -6.44 6.36 8.65
C ALA A 35 -7.05 7.57 9.39
N ASP A 36 -7.17 7.44 10.71
CA ASP A 36 -7.69 8.48 11.60
C ASP A 36 -6.53 9.13 12.39
N PRO A 37 -6.18 10.39 12.10
CA PRO A 37 -5.12 11.11 12.81
C PRO A 37 -5.36 11.28 14.31
N ASN A 38 -6.61 11.20 14.79
CA ASN A 38 -6.92 11.31 16.22
C ASN A 38 -6.39 10.13 17.04
N THR A 39 -6.01 9.04 16.38
CA THR A 39 -5.40 7.86 17.01
C THR A 39 -3.88 7.97 17.16
N ILE A 40 -3.30 9.14 16.84
CA ILE A 40 -1.87 9.42 16.88
C ILE A 40 -1.60 10.55 17.86
N ASN A 41 -0.71 10.30 18.81
CA ASN A 41 -0.20 11.36 19.69
C ASN A 41 0.62 12.37 18.86
N GLY A 42 0.24 13.65 18.94
CA GLY A 42 0.79 14.71 18.08
C GLY A 42 0.03 14.91 16.77
N GLY A 43 -1.03 14.15 16.53
CA GLY A 43 -1.99 14.36 15.45
C GLY A 43 -1.38 14.42 14.05
N VAL A 44 -1.86 15.37 13.25
CA VAL A 44 -1.50 15.54 11.84
C VAL A 44 0.00 15.81 11.63
N GLU A 45 0.62 16.61 12.49
CA GLU A 45 2.05 16.92 12.36
C GLU A 45 2.93 15.69 12.60
N ALA A 46 2.57 14.86 13.59
CA ALA A 46 3.26 13.60 13.85
C ALA A 46 3.04 12.58 12.72
N TRP A 47 1.84 12.57 12.11
CA TRP A 47 1.55 11.78 10.91
C TRP A 47 2.47 12.16 9.75
N ASP A 48 2.50 13.43 9.37
CA ASP A 48 3.28 13.91 8.21
C ASP A 48 4.78 13.70 8.42
N ARG A 49 5.27 13.96 9.63
CA ARG A 49 6.67 13.72 9.99
C ARG A 49 7.02 12.24 9.89
N ALA A 50 6.18 11.34 10.39
CA ALA A 50 6.44 9.91 10.32
C ALA A 50 6.43 9.37 8.88
N VAL A 51 5.56 9.89 8.01
CA VAL A 51 5.58 9.57 6.57
C VAL A 51 6.88 10.04 5.93
N PHE A 52 7.31 11.26 6.24
CA PHE A 52 8.58 11.81 5.76
C PHE A 52 9.78 10.98 6.25
N ASP A 53 9.90 10.75 7.56
CA ASP A 53 11.02 10.01 8.16
C ASP A 53 11.12 8.58 7.63
N ALA A 54 9.98 7.89 7.44
CA ALA A 54 9.98 6.56 6.84
C ALA A 54 10.40 6.59 5.37
N SER A 55 10.05 7.66 4.64
CA SER A 55 10.46 7.83 3.25
C SER A 55 11.96 8.12 3.12
N GLU A 56 12.53 8.96 3.99
CA GLU A 56 13.96 9.21 4.04
C GLU A 56 14.75 7.95 4.37
N GLU A 57 14.26 7.14 5.33
CA GLU A 57 14.87 5.84 5.65
C GLU A 57 14.86 4.91 4.43
N TYR A 58 13.71 4.74 3.77
CA TYR A 58 13.57 3.82 2.64
C TYR A 58 14.26 4.29 1.35
N LYS A 59 14.64 5.57 1.23
CA LYS A 59 15.55 6.02 0.16
C LYS A 59 16.93 5.38 0.26
N GLY A 60 17.30 4.79 1.40
CA GLY A 60 18.51 4.00 1.59
C GLY A 60 18.35 2.49 1.33
N HIS A 61 17.14 2.01 1.01
CA HIS A 61 16.82 0.58 0.98
C HIS A 61 16.77 -0.01 -0.43
N MET A 62 17.08 -1.30 -0.55
CA MET A 62 16.90 -2.06 -1.78
C MET A 62 15.50 -2.69 -1.80
N HIS A 63 14.72 -2.40 -2.84
CA HIS A 63 13.36 -2.94 -2.96
C HIS A 63 13.42 -4.42 -3.36
N THR A 64 12.84 -5.28 -2.53
CA THR A 64 12.68 -6.71 -2.79
C THR A 64 11.20 -7.06 -2.88
N LEU A 65 10.83 -8.15 -3.56
CA LEU A 65 9.42 -8.45 -3.77
C LEU A 65 8.68 -8.81 -2.46
N PHE A 66 9.33 -9.53 -1.56
CA PHE A 66 8.66 -10.19 -0.43
C PHE A 66 8.98 -9.61 0.95
N CYS A 67 10.16 -9.05 1.16
CA CYS A 67 10.69 -8.80 2.52
C CYS A 67 10.93 -7.32 2.83
N ASP A 68 11.30 -6.51 1.83
CA ASP A 68 11.58 -5.09 1.98
C ASP A 68 10.98 -4.34 0.80
N ASN A 69 9.69 -4.01 0.92
CA ASN A 69 8.88 -3.47 -0.15
C ASN A 69 8.00 -2.32 0.33
N CYS A 70 7.16 -1.80 -0.56
CA CYS A 70 6.21 -0.72 -0.27
C CYS A 70 5.30 -0.95 0.96
N TYR A 71 4.94 -2.18 1.30
CA TYR A 71 4.19 -2.46 2.54
C TYR A 71 5.07 -2.28 3.77
N CYS A 72 6.35 -2.67 3.70
CA CYS A 72 7.28 -2.50 4.80
C CYS A 72 7.57 -1.01 5.07
N HIS A 73 7.66 -0.20 4.01
CA HIS A 73 7.75 1.26 4.09
C HIS A 73 6.56 1.88 4.83
N VAL A 74 5.34 1.53 4.42
CA VAL A 74 4.12 2.02 5.09
C VAL A 74 4.05 1.53 6.54
N ALA A 75 4.48 0.29 6.82
CA ALA A 75 4.50 -0.26 8.17
C ALA A 75 5.45 0.52 9.08
N LEU A 76 6.64 0.89 8.58
CA LEU A 76 7.57 1.75 9.30
C LEU A 76 6.93 3.10 9.63
N ALA A 77 6.26 3.75 8.67
CA ALA A 77 5.58 5.02 8.90
C ALA A 77 4.55 4.90 10.04
N LEU A 78 3.68 3.87 10.00
CA LEU A 78 2.69 3.63 11.05
C LEU A 78 3.33 3.36 12.43
N ASN A 79 4.47 2.67 12.46
CA ASN A 79 5.22 2.42 13.71
C ASN A 79 5.85 3.70 14.28
N LYS A 80 6.40 4.57 13.42
CA LYS A 80 6.98 5.86 13.84
C LYS A 80 5.92 6.80 14.43
N MET A 81 4.71 6.84 13.85
CA MET A 81 3.59 7.64 14.38
C MET A 81 2.80 6.96 15.51
N LYS A 82 3.15 5.72 15.91
CA LYS A 82 2.40 4.95 16.91
C LYS A 82 0.89 4.85 16.59
N TYR A 83 0.55 4.59 15.33
CA TYR A 83 -0.85 4.62 14.88
C TYR A 83 -1.73 3.65 15.67
N GLY A 84 -2.75 4.18 16.36
CA GLY A 84 -3.62 3.38 17.22
C GLY A 84 -2.92 2.81 18.45
N ASP A 85 -1.94 3.55 18.99
CA ASP A 85 -1.10 3.19 20.13
C ASP A 85 -0.30 1.88 19.94
N ARG A 86 0.16 1.65 18.70
CA ARG A 86 0.88 0.43 18.30
C ARG A 86 2.14 0.72 17.50
N GLN A 87 3.13 -0.16 17.65
CA GLN A 87 4.41 -0.11 16.93
C GLN A 87 4.83 -1.48 16.36
N ASP A 88 3.86 -2.38 16.19
CA ASP A 88 4.03 -3.75 15.72
C ASP A 88 3.41 -3.94 14.31
N TYR A 89 3.33 -2.88 13.51
CA TYR A 89 2.96 -2.97 12.11
C TYR A 89 4.09 -3.63 11.31
N ASN A 90 3.71 -4.50 10.38
CA ASN A 90 4.60 -5.15 9.44
C ASN A 90 3.88 -5.35 8.10
N CYS A 91 4.64 -5.77 7.09
CA CYS A 91 4.18 -5.84 5.70
C CYS A 91 2.96 -6.78 5.56
N PHE A 92 2.97 -7.94 6.23
CA PHE A 92 1.86 -8.91 6.24
C PHE A 92 0.60 -8.35 6.89
N ARG A 93 0.74 -7.67 8.02
CA ARG A 93 -0.38 -7.06 8.73
C ARG A 93 -1.05 -5.98 7.89
N LEU A 94 -0.29 -5.24 7.10
CA LEU A 94 -0.85 -4.26 6.17
C LEU A 94 -1.57 -4.90 4.98
N ALA A 95 -1.04 -5.98 4.43
CA ALA A 95 -1.75 -6.75 3.41
C ALA A 95 -3.11 -7.25 3.93
N TYR A 96 -3.11 -7.82 5.13
CA TYR A 96 -4.35 -8.22 5.82
C TYR A 96 -5.30 -7.04 6.05
N MET A 97 -4.77 -5.91 6.53
CA MET A 97 -5.57 -4.72 6.82
C MET A 97 -6.23 -4.15 5.56
N LEU A 98 -5.52 -4.07 4.44
CA LEU A 98 -6.09 -3.61 3.19
C LEU A 98 -7.13 -4.61 2.68
N MET A 99 -6.80 -5.91 2.68
CA MET A 99 -7.65 -6.97 2.14
C MET A 99 -9.02 -7.07 2.83
N PHE A 100 -9.06 -6.95 4.15
CA PHE A 100 -10.30 -7.16 4.90
C PHE A 100 -10.98 -5.88 5.40
N LYS A 101 -10.25 -4.75 5.45
CA LYS A 101 -10.77 -3.49 5.98
C LYS A 101 -10.64 -2.32 5.02
N GLY A 102 -9.99 -2.51 3.87
CA GLY A 102 -9.91 -1.48 2.85
C GLY A 102 -11.25 -1.28 2.11
N ARG A 103 -11.37 -0.16 1.43
CA ARG A 103 -12.51 0.23 0.60
C ARG A 103 -12.05 0.55 -0.81
N TYR A 104 -12.81 0.11 -1.81
CA TYR A 104 -12.52 0.48 -3.20
C TYR A 104 -12.84 1.96 -3.45
N VAL A 105 -12.12 2.56 -4.40
CA VAL A 105 -12.40 3.89 -4.94
C VAL A 105 -13.60 3.77 -5.89
N GLY A 106 -14.79 3.63 -5.29
CA GLY A 106 -16.06 3.40 -5.98
C GLY A 106 -16.11 2.07 -6.74
N PHE A 107 -17.18 1.89 -7.51
CA PHE A 107 -17.38 0.69 -8.32
C PHE A 107 -16.33 0.54 -9.42
N GLY A 108 -15.92 1.65 -10.04
CA GLY A 108 -14.85 1.65 -11.05
C GLY A 108 -13.51 1.14 -10.50
N GLY A 109 -13.16 1.49 -9.26
CA GLY A 109 -11.96 0.97 -8.59
C GLY A 109 -12.01 -0.55 -8.41
N PHE A 110 -13.16 -1.09 -8.00
CA PHE A 110 -13.35 -2.54 -7.88
C PHE A 110 -13.13 -3.26 -9.22
N ILE A 111 -13.74 -2.75 -10.30
CA ILE A 111 -13.61 -3.34 -11.64
C ILE A 111 -12.16 -3.29 -12.11
N LYS A 112 -11.48 -2.15 -11.97
CA LYS A 112 -10.05 -2.01 -12.32
C LYS A 112 -9.16 -2.98 -11.54
N GLN A 113 -9.49 -3.27 -10.28
CA GLN A 113 -8.70 -4.16 -9.43
C GLN A 113 -8.82 -5.64 -9.84
N TRP A 114 -10.02 -6.11 -10.17
CA TRP A 114 -10.28 -7.54 -10.30
C TRP A 114 -10.48 -8.03 -11.73
N LEU A 115 -11.10 -7.22 -12.60
CA LEU A 115 -11.50 -7.68 -13.93
C LEU A 115 -10.33 -8.18 -14.78
N PRO A 116 -9.17 -7.50 -14.87
CA PRO A 116 -8.05 -7.99 -15.67
C PRO A 116 -7.54 -9.36 -15.20
N PHE A 117 -7.40 -9.53 -13.88
CA PHE A 117 -6.96 -10.79 -13.28
C PHE A 117 -7.98 -11.91 -13.54
N THR A 118 -9.28 -11.64 -13.36
CA THR A 118 -10.34 -12.61 -13.64
C THR A 118 -10.33 -13.05 -15.11
N ILE A 119 -10.15 -12.13 -16.06
CA ILE A 119 -10.06 -12.47 -17.50
C ILE A 119 -8.88 -13.41 -17.78
N ILE A 120 -7.70 -13.11 -17.21
CA ILE A 120 -6.50 -13.95 -17.39
C ILE A 120 -6.73 -15.36 -16.86
N ILE A 121 -7.31 -15.49 -15.65
CA ILE A 121 -7.61 -16.80 -15.05
C ILE A 121 -8.62 -17.57 -15.90
N LEU A 122 -9.70 -16.92 -16.34
CA LEU A 122 -10.69 -17.56 -17.21
C LEU A 122 -10.07 -18.06 -18.52
N PHE A 123 -9.19 -17.27 -19.14
CA PHE A 123 -8.49 -17.65 -20.36
C PHE A 123 -7.58 -18.87 -20.16
N ILE A 124 -6.79 -18.89 -19.06
CA ILE A 124 -5.96 -20.04 -18.71
C ILE A 124 -6.81 -21.28 -18.49
N LEU A 125 -7.93 -21.16 -17.75
CA LEU A 125 -8.84 -22.27 -17.50
C LEU A 125 -9.43 -22.83 -18.80
N ILE A 126 -9.84 -21.97 -19.74
CA ILE A 126 -10.33 -22.40 -21.06
C ILE A 126 -9.27 -23.21 -21.81
N ILE A 127 -8.03 -22.73 -21.87
CA ILE A 127 -6.91 -23.47 -22.51
C ILE A 127 -6.71 -24.83 -21.85
N VAL A 128 -6.70 -24.89 -20.51
CA VAL A 128 -6.48 -26.14 -19.77
C VAL A 128 -7.61 -27.14 -19.99
N VAL A 129 -8.86 -26.67 -20.13
CA VAL A 129 -10.00 -27.54 -20.43
C VAL A 129 -9.89 -28.07 -21.86
N ILE A 130 -9.68 -27.20 -22.85
CA ILE A 130 -9.58 -27.61 -24.26
C ILE A 130 -8.39 -28.52 -24.52
N ALA A 131 -7.24 -28.26 -23.89
CA ALA A 131 -6.03 -29.07 -24.09
C ALA A 131 -6.05 -30.43 -23.39
N LYS A 132 -7.08 -30.68 -22.55
CA LYS A 132 -7.31 -32.00 -21.94
C LYS A 132 -8.19 -32.92 -22.80
N ASP A 133 -8.87 -32.36 -23.80
CA ASP A 133 -9.62 -33.09 -24.83
C ASP A 133 -8.74 -33.37 -26.07
#